data_AF-A0A9C9ETX0-F1
#
_entry.id   AF-A0A9C9ETX0-F1
#
_cell.length_a   1.000
_cell.length_b   1.000
_cell.length_c   1.000
_cell.angle_alpha   90.00
_cell.angle_beta   90.00
_cell.angle_gamma   90.00
#
_symmetry.space_group_name_H-M   'P 1'
#
loop_
_entity.id
_entity.type
_entity.pdbx_description
1 polymer ?
#
loop_
_entity_poly.entity_id
_entity_poly.type
_entity_poly.pdbx_seq_one_letter_code
_entity_poly.pdbx_strand_id
1 'polypeptide(L)'
;MGCFGECGEAYGLAARSKGLHLSLAEILLKKAECELRANDLEEALQTYETIVERFGGTQWGWDAVLARASIYRQIGRYQEAIDEATKIIKNTRSPELLARAIGIKGDCLIQLGNLEAAFETYDLVELEWEGEQAQAAFFNLGEIKFYEGDFEEAISYYNVALREYPREDLANDCIERLMLIKGSKAGETYPPELKRLAGAILLERQGDLDGAMSEYVALSQTAIEPIKVECLRRAAEIYRKLGKHELAIETYRLIGDSLETYFAPSALEAVGDIYAELGQTEKAKAVFEELILRFPESVAAGEARRKIDLLKNLQPTGS
;
A
#
# COMPACT_ATOMS: atom_id res chain seq x y z
N MET A 1 -18.70 -14.12 37.71
CA MET A 1 -19.59 -15.16 37.16
C MET A 1 -21.00 -14.58 37.15
N GLY A 2 -21.66 -14.53 36.00
CA GLY A 2 -23.04 -14.02 35.88
C GLY A 2 -23.13 -12.80 34.96
N CYS A 3 -23.16 -13.05 33.65
CA CYS A 3 -23.67 -12.16 32.60
C CYS A 3 -23.59 -12.81 31.19
N PHE A 4 -23.01 -14.01 31.06
CA PHE A 4 -22.91 -14.72 29.77
C PHE A 4 -23.96 -15.82 29.57
N GLY A 5 -24.70 -16.21 30.62
CA GLY A 5 -25.67 -17.31 30.56
C GLY A 5 -27.07 -16.92 30.07
N GLU A 6 -27.52 -15.71 30.35
CA GLU A 6 -28.90 -15.29 30.06
C GLU A 6 -29.10 -14.74 28.64
N CYS A 7 -28.02 -14.40 27.92
CA CYS A 7 -28.14 -14.09 26.50
C CYS A 7 -28.46 -15.34 25.68
N GLY A 8 -27.94 -16.51 26.07
CA GLY A 8 -28.06 -17.78 25.32
C GLY A 8 -29.50 -18.29 25.12
N GLU A 9 -30.35 -18.21 26.16
CA GLU A 9 -31.71 -18.76 26.10
C GLU A 9 -32.73 -17.84 25.43
N ALA A 10 -32.46 -16.53 25.36
CA ALA A 10 -33.30 -15.59 24.61
C ALA A 10 -33.18 -15.77 23.08
N TYR A 11 -32.12 -16.42 22.58
CA TYR A 11 -31.88 -16.62 21.15
C TYR A 11 -32.77 -17.70 20.51
N GLY A 12 -33.33 -18.64 21.30
CA GLY A 12 -34.09 -19.77 20.77
C GLY A 12 -35.51 -19.43 20.28
N LEU A 13 -36.11 -18.34 20.76
CA LEU A 13 -37.54 -18.03 20.50
C LEU A 13 -37.78 -16.81 19.60
N ALA A 14 -36.74 -16.06 19.23
CA ALA A 14 -36.89 -14.80 18.52
C ALA A 14 -36.61 -14.88 17.00
N ALA A 15 -36.34 -16.08 16.46
CA ALA A 15 -35.91 -16.30 15.07
C ALA A 15 -36.99 -16.15 13.98
N ARG A 16 -38.18 -15.59 14.26
CA ARG A 16 -39.32 -15.54 13.31
C ARG A 16 -39.85 -14.14 12.96
N SER A 17 -39.10 -13.06 13.19
CA SER A 17 -39.46 -11.73 12.67
C SER A 17 -38.30 -11.12 11.88
N LYS A 18 -38.59 -10.55 10.71
CA LYS A 18 -37.59 -9.90 9.83
C LYS A 18 -36.76 -8.83 10.55
N GLY A 19 -37.30 -8.19 11.59
CA GLY A 19 -36.61 -7.16 12.38
C GLY A 19 -35.51 -7.69 13.31
N LEU A 20 -35.58 -8.94 13.75
CA LEU A 20 -34.58 -9.54 14.66
C LEU A 20 -33.34 -10.07 13.91
N HIS A 21 -33.54 -10.56 12.68
CA HIS A 21 -32.45 -11.01 11.81
C HIS A 21 -31.50 -9.88 11.43
N LEU A 22 -32.03 -8.68 11.16
CA LEU A 22 -31.27 -7.44 10.97
C LEU A 22 -30.41 -7.09 12.20
N SER A 23 -31.02 -7.11 13.39
CA SER A 23 -30.30 -6.78 14.63
C SER A 23 -29.18 -7.78 14.97
N LEU A 24 -29.35 -9.06 14.63
CA LEU A 24 -28.36 -10.09 14.94
C LEU A 24 -27.13 -9.99 14.02
N ALA A 25 -27.33 -9.74 12.73
CA ALA A 25 -26.22 -9.55 11.79
C ALA A 25 -25.35 -8.35 12.19
N GLU A 26 -25.97 -7.22 12.55
CA GLU A 26 -25.25 -6.03 13.04
C GLU A 26 -24.47 -6.28 14.33
N ILE A 27 -25.04 -7.04 15.28
CA ILE A 27 -24.36 -7.39 16.52
C ILE A 27 -23.14 -8.28 16.24
N LEU A 28 -23.29 -9.27 15.35
CA LEU A 28 -22.19 -10.16 15.00
C LEU A 28 -21.09 -9.42 14.22
N LEU A 29 -21.44 -8.48 13.34
CA LEU A 29 -20.46 -7.63 12.66
C LEU A 29 -19.67 -6.78 13.66
N LYS A 30 -20.36 -6.11 14.60
CA LYS A 30 -19.71 -5.34 15.66
C LYS A 30 -18.82 -6.21 16.54
N LYS A 31 -19.25 -7.45 16.84
CA LYS A 31 -18.44 -8.41 17.59
C LYS A 31 -17.14 -8.73 16.84
N ALA A 32 -17.25 -9.08 15.55
CA ALA A 32 -16.10 -9.40 14.71
C ALA A 32 -15.15 -8.20 14.55
N GLU A 33 -15.68 -6.98 14.40
CA GLU A 33 -14.88 -5.75 14.37
C GLU A 33 -14.13 -5.51 15.69
N CYS A 34 -14.76 -5.77 16.84
CA CYS A 34 -14.10 -5.71 18.14
C CYS A 34 -12.98 -6.74 18.26
N GLU A 35 -13.21 -7.98 17.81
CA GLU A 35 -12.21 -9.05 17.80
C GLU A 35 -11.02 -8.68 16.89
N LEU A 36 -11.28 -8.11 15.70
CA LEU A 36 -10.23 -7.58 14.83
C LEU A 36 -9.40 -6.47 15.47
N ARG A 37 -10.04 -5.54 16.20
CA ARG A 37 -9.34 -4.49 16.96
C ARG A 37 -8.53 -5.04 18.12
N ALA A 38 -8.95 -6.16 18.70
CA ALA A 38 -8.21 -6.89 19.71
C ALA A 38 -7.07 -7.75 19.12
N ASN A 39 -6.98 -7.84 17.78
CA ASN A 39 -6.06 -8.71 17.04
C ASN A 39 -6.32 -10.21 17.27
N ASP A 40 -7.54 -10.56 17.67
CA ASP A 40 -8.03 -11.92 17.86
C ASP A 40 -8.59 -12.44 16.52
N LEU A 41 -7.68 -12.69 15.57
CA LEU A 41 -8.02 -12.99 14.18
C LEU A 41 -8.79 -14.30 14.01
N GLU A 42 -8.51 -15.31 14.85
CA GLU A 42 -9.19 -16.61 14.78
C GLU A 42 -10.65 -16.51 15.23
N GLU A 43 -10.89 -15.81 16.33
CA GLU A 43 -12.22 -15.51 16.86
C GLU A 43 -13.03 -14.68 15.87
N ALA A 44 -12.41 -13.65 15.27
CA ALA A 44 -13.03 -12.85 14.24
C ALA A 44 -13.44 -13.70 13.03
N LEU A 45 -12.56 -14.58 12.55
CA LEU A 45 -12.87 -15.51 11.45
C LEU A 45 -14.05 -16.42 11.80
N GLN A 46 -14.13 -16.95 13.03
CA GLN A 46 -15.24 -17.79 13.48
C GLN A 46 -16.56 -17.01 13.56
N THR A 47 -16.51 -15.77 14.05
CA THR A 47 -17.69 -14.88 14.06
C THR A 47 -18.15 -14.59 12.63
N TYR A 48 -17.24 -14.29 11.70
CA TYR A 48 -17.60 -14.09 10.29
C TYR A 48 -18.13 -15.35 9.62
N GLU A 49 -17.59 -16.55 9.91
CA GLU A 49 -18.16 -17.82 9.43
C GLU A 49 -19.60 -17.96 9.87
N THR A 50 -19.90 -17.65 11.14
CA THR A 50 -21.28 -17.66 11.67
C THR A 50 -22.19 -16.71 10.90
N ILE A 51 -21.69 -15.54 10.48
CA ILE A 51 -22.45 -14.58 9.67
C ILE A 51 -22.71 -15.15 8.28
N VAL A 52 -21.69 -15.75 7.64
CA VAL A 52 -21.82 -16.34 6.30
C VAL A 52 -22.82 -17.50 6.30
N GLU A 53 -22.78 -18.38 7.30
CA GLU A 53 -23.72 -19.51 7.43
C GLU A 53 -25.17 -19.06 7.61
N ARG A 54 -25.39 -17.98 8.40
CA ARG A 54 -26.74 -17.52 8.77
C ARG A 54 -27.34 -16.50 7.81
N PHE A 55 -26.48 -15.70 7.16
CA PHE A 55 -26.86 -14.54 6.35
C PHE A 55 -26.26 -14.58 4.94
N GLY A 56 -25.83 -15.75 4.47
CA GLY A 56 -25.30 -15.97 3.13
C GLY A 56 -26.25 -15.44 2.04
N GLY A 57 -25.68 -14.80 1.01
CA GLY A 57 -26.44 -14.22 -0.10
C GLY A 57 -27.07 -12.85 0.18
N THR A 58 -27.04 -12.37 1.44
CA THR A 58 -27.39 -10.99 1.80
C THR A 58 -26.15 -10.09 1.81
N GLN A 59 -26.35 -8.77 1.90
CA GLN A 59 -25.27 -7.80 2.04
C GLN A 59 -24.32 -8.14 3.21
N TRP A 60 -24.84 -8.43 4.41
CA TRP A 60 -24.01 -8.78 5.58
C TRP A 60 -23.18 -10.06 5.37
N GLY A 61 -23.75 -11.03 4.64
CA GLY A 61 -23.04 -12.25 4.30
C GLY A 61 -21.86 -11.96 3.37
N TRP A 62 -22.05 -11.12 2.35
CA TRP A 62 -20.98 -10.73 1.44
C TRP A 62 -19.93 -9.84 2.11
N ASP A 63 -20.34 -8.94 3.00
CA ASP A 63 -19.43 -8.15 3.83
C ASP A 63 -18.56 -9.05 4.72
N ALA A 64 -19.15 -10.10 5.31
CA ALA A 64 -18.42 -11.10 6.10
C ALA A 64 -17.45 -11.95 5.25
N VAL A 65 -17.85 -12.38 4.05
CA VAL A 65 -16.95 -13.07 3.10
C VAL A 65 -15.76 -12.17 2.74
N LEU A 66 -16.01 -10.89 2.48
CA LEU A 66 -14.97 -9.93 2.12
C LEU A 66 -14.02 -9.65 3.29
N ALA A 67 -14.55 -9.55 4.51
CA ALA A 67 -13.75 -9.40 5.72
C ALA A 67 -12.84 -10.63 5.94
N ARG A 68 -13.37 -11.85 5.77
CA ARG A 68 -12.56 -13.09 5.83
C ARG A 68 -11.45 -13.10 4.77
N ALA A 69 -11.77 -12.75 3.53
CA ALA A 69 -10.76 -12.66 2.46
C ALA A 69 -9.64 -11.68 2.83
N SER A 70 -10.00 -10.54 3.44
CA SER A 70 -9.04 -9.54 3.91
C SER A 70 -8.14 -10.07 5.03
N ILE A 71 -8.71 -10.80 5.99
CA ILE A 71 -7.95 -11.42 7.09
C ILE A 71 -6.99 -12.48 6.55
N TYR A 72 -7.49 -13.37 5.67
CA TYR A 72 -6.64 -14.40 5.05
C TYR A 72 -5.46 -13.80 4.30
N ARG A 73 -5.68 -12.71 3.56
CA ARG A 73 -4.61 -11.97 2.89
C ARG A 73 -3.60 -11.40 3.89
N GLN A 74 -4.06 -10.81 4.99
CA GLN A 74 -3.21 -10.22 6.03
C GLN A 74 -2.29 -11.26 6.70
N ILE A 75 -2.77 -12.48 6.91
CA ILE A 75 -2.00 -13.56 7.54
C ILE A 75 -1.19 -14.42 6.54
N GLY A 76 -1.15 -14.01 5.26
CA GLY A 76 -0.39 -14.71 4.21
C GLY A 76 -1.06 -16.00 3.69
N ARG A 77 -2.31 -16.27 4.07
CA ARG A 77 -3.12 -17.38 3.56
C ARG A 77 -3.77 -16.99 2.23
N TYR A 78 -2.92 -16.73 1.23
CA TYR A 78 -3.32 -16.12 -0.04
C TYR A 78 -4.30 -16.98 -0.83
N GLN A 79 -4.19 -18.31 -0.80
CA GLN A 79 -5.11 -19.18 -1.52
C GLN A 79 -6.53 -19.10 -0.93
N GLU A 80 -6.66 -19.13 0.40
CA GLU A 80 -7.97 -18.98 1.04
C GLU A 80 -8.58 -17.59 0.79
N ALA A 81 -7.75 -16.54 0.76
CA ALA A 81 -8.21 -15.21 0.39
C ALA A 81 -8.75 -15.15 -1.05
N ILE A 82 -8.05 -15.78 -2.00
CA ILE A 82 -8.47 -15.91 -3.40
C ILE A 82 -9.79 -16.66 -3.50
N ASP A 83 -9.96 -17.75 -2.75
CA ASP A 83 -11.18 -18.56 -2.78
C ASP A 83 -12.39 -17.76 -2.28
N GLU A 84 -12.26 -17.03 -1.16
CA GLU A 84 -13.33 -16.17 -0.63
C GLU A 84 -13.65 -15.01 -1.59
N ALA A 85 -12.64 -14.31 -2.12
CA ALA A 85 -12.84 -13.23 -3.09
C ALA A 85 -13.51 -13.73 -4.39
N THR A 86 -13.16 -14.95 -4.83
CA THR A 86 -13.79 -15.58 -6.01
C THR A 86 -15.27 -15.86 -5.79
N LYS A 87 -15.70 -16.21 -4.57
CA LYS A 87 -17.13 -16.37 -4.24
C LYS A 87 -17.88 -15.06 -4.46
N ILE A 88 -17.30 -13.94 -4.04
CA ILE A 88 -17.90 -12.61 -4.24
C ILE A 88 -18.03 -12.34 -5.74
N ILE A 89 -16.92 -12.38 -6.49
CA ILE A 89 -16.87 -12.06 -7.92
C ILE A 89 -17.90 -12.84 -8.74
N LYS A 90 -18.14 -14.12 -8.40
CA LYS A 90 -19.10 -14.97 -9.12
C LYS A 90 -20.57 -14.71 -8.76
N ASN A 91 -20.86 -14.23 -7.56
CA ASN A 91 -22.21 -14.27 -7.00
C ASN A 91 -22.80 -12.91 -6.61
N THR A 92 -22.02 -11.83 -6.65
CA THR A 92 -22.52 -10.47 -6.44
C THR A 92 -22.53 -9.63 -7.72
N ARG A 93 -23.30 -8.54 -7.70
CA ARG A 93 -23.35 -7.50 -8.74
C ARG A 93 -23.15 -6.10 -8.17
N SER A 94 -22.82 -5.96 -6.88
CA SER A 94 -22.47 -4.67 -6.30
C SER A 94 -21.08 -4.24 -6.79
N PRO A 95 -20.95 -3.12 -7.50
CA PRO A 95 -19.67 -2.63 -7.99
C PRO A 95 -18.65 -2.45 -6.86
N GLU A 96 -19.10 -1.96 -5.70
CA GLU A 96 -18.22 -1.70 -4.55
C GLU A 96 -17.63 -2.99 -3.98
N LEU A 97 -18.45 -4.03 -3.83
CA LEU A 97 -17.99 -5.34 -3.37
C LEU A 97 -17.11 -6.04 -4.41
N LEU A 98 -17.44 -5.92 -5.69
CA LEU A 98 -16.66 -6.48 -6.78
C LEU A 98 -15.26 -5.86 -6.82
N ALA A 99 -15.16 -4.53 -6.77
CA ALA A 99 -13.88 -3.82 -6.82
C ALA A 99 -12.95 -4.23 -5.67
N ARG A 100 -13.48 -4.31 -4.45
CA ARG A 100 -12.70 -4.76 -3.28
C ARG A 100 -12.27 -6.22 -3.38
N ALA A 101 -13.15 -7.10 -3.85
CA ALA A 101 -12.82 -8.52 -4.03
C ALA A 101 -11.78 -8.74 -5.14
N ILE A 102 -11.89 -8.00 -6.25
CA ILE A 102 -10.91 -7.97 -7.33
C ILE A 102 -9.56 -7.51 -6.79
N GLY A 103 -9.52 -6.42 -6.02
CA GLY A 103 -8.29 -5.93 -5.37
C GLY A 103 -7.62 -6.99 -4.50
N ILE A 104 -8.39 -7.63 -3.60
CA ILE A 104 -7.86 -8.69 -2.73
C ILE A 104 -7.32 -9.87 -3.54
N LYS A 105 -8.10 -10.37 -4.52
CA LYS A 105 -7.71 -11.53 -5.33
C LYS A 105 -6.46 -11.22 -6.17
N GLY A 106 -6.44 -10.06 -6.82
CA GLY A 106 -5.32 -9.60 -7.64
C GLY A 106 -4.03 -9.46 -6.82
N ASP A 107 -4.11 -8.81 -5.65
CA ASP A 107 -2.96 -8.69 -4.74
C ASP A 107 -2.42 -10.06 -4.32
N CYS A 108 -3.31 -10.98 -3.91
CA CYS A 108 -2.91 -12.33 -3.50
C CYS A 108 -2.24 -13.09 -4.65
N LEU A 109 -2.72 -12.93 -5.89
CA LEU A 109 -2.12 -13.57 -7.06
C LEU A 109 -0.71 -13.02 -7.35
N ILE A 110 -0.49 -11.71 -7.14
CA ILE A 110 0.85 -11.10 -7.24
C ILE A 110 1.78 -11.66 -6.15
N GLN A 111 1.29 -11.80 -4.91
CA GLN A 111 2.07 -12.43 -3.81
C GLN A 111 2.49 -13.87 -4.15
N LEU A 112 1.63 -14.61 -4.86
CA LEU A 112 1.92 -15.97 -5.32
C LEU A 112 2.75 -16.03 -6.63
N GLY A 113 3.11 -14.88 -7.21
CA GLY A 113 3.85 -14.79 -8.46
C GLY A 113 3.05 -15.10 -9.73
N ASN A 114 1.73 -15.21 -9.63
CA ASN A 114 0.85 -15.46 -10.77
C ASN A 114 0.37 -14.14 -11.40
N LEU A 115 1.27 -13.47 -12.11
CA LEU A 115 1.01 -12.16 -12.73
C LEU A 115 -0.08 -12.20 -13.81
N GLU A 116 -0.13 -13.26 -14.61
CA GLU A 116 -1.14 -13.43 -15.67
C GLU A 116 -2.55 -13.49 -15.09
N ALA A 117 -2.77 -14.35 -14.08
CA ALA A 117 -4.08 -14.42 -13.43
C ALA A 117 -4.42 -13.15 -12.63
N ALA A 118 -3.41 -12.46 -12.09
CA ALA A 118 -3.60 -11.16 -11.45
C ALA A 118 -4.09 -10.13 -12.46
N PHE A 119 -3.49 -10.09 -13.64
CA PHE A 119 -3.90 -9.20 -14.74
C PHE A 119 -5.34 -9.47 -15.15
N GLU A 120 -5.69 -10.73 -15.46
CA GLU A 120 -7.07 -11.13 -15.79
C GLU A 120 -8.07 -10.74 -14.69
N THR A 121 -7.64 -10.74 -13.42
CA THR A 121 -8.49 -10.38 -12.29
C THR A 121 -8.74 -8.87 -12.23
N TYR A 122 -7.70 -8.04 -12.38
CA TYR A 122 -7.86 -6.58 -12.37
C TYR A 122 -8.56 -6.06 -13.64
N ASP A 123 -8.40 -6.75 -14.77
CA ASP A 123 -9.07 -6.42 -16.05
C ASP A 123 -10.59 -6.63 -16.01
N LEU A 124 -11.12 -7.23 -14.94
CA LEU A 124 -12.56 -7.30 -14.68
C LEU A 124 -13.16 -5.94 -14.25
N VAL A 125 -12.33 -4.97 -13.87
CA VAL A 125 -12.81 -3.63 -13.50
C VAL A 125 -13.25 -2.87 -14.75
N GLU A 126 -14.48 -2.40 -14.73
CA GLU A 126 -15.06 -1.60 -15.81
C GLU A 126 -14.71 -0.11 -15.62
N LEU A 127 -14.55 0.63 -16.72
CA LEU A 127 -14.20 2.05 -16.71
C LEU A 127 -15.27 2.93 -16.05
N GLU A 128 -16.51 2.45 -16.04
CA GLU A 128 -17.67 3.11 -15.45
C GLU A 128 -17.69 3.02 -13.92
N TRP A 129 -16.80 2.23 -13.31
CA TRP A 129 -16.68 2.17 -11.86
C TRP A 129 -15.97 3.42 -11.36
N GLU A 130 -16.52 4.05 -10.34
CA GLU A 130 -15.99 5.29 -9.76
C GLU A 130 -15.18 5.03 -8.48
N GLY A 131 -14.25 5.93 -8.20
CA GLY A 131 -13.52 6.03 -6.93
C GLY A 131 -12.19 5.28 -6.86
N GLU A 132 -11.58 5.36 -5.68
CA GLU A 132 -10.24 4.84 -5.34
C GLU A 132 -9.97 3.41 -5.85
N GLN A 133 -10.95 2.51 -5.74
CA GLN A 133 -10.76 1.11 -6.11
C GLN A 133 -10.59 0.91 -7.62
N ALA A 134 -11.25 1.73 -8.45
CA ALA A 134 -11.08 1.69 -9.89
C ALA A 134 -9.71 2.24 -10.30
N GLN A 135 -9.26 3.34 -9.69
CA GLN A 135 -7.88 3.84 -9.88
C GLN A 135 -6.85 2.78 -9.49
N ALA A 136 -7.03 2.12 -8.34
CA ALA A 136 -6.14 1.08 -7.86
C ALA A 136 -6.05 -0.11 -8.82
N ALA A 137 -7.14 -0.48 -9.50
CA ALA A 137 -7.11 -1.53 -10.50
C ALA A 137 -6.27 -1.15 -11.73
N PHE A 138 -6.49 0.04 -12.30
CA PHE A 138 -5.67 0.52 -13.43
C PHE A 138 -4.21 0.71 -13.07
N PHE A 139 -3.92 1.22 -11.87
CA PHE A 139 -2.55 1.28 -11.35
C PHE A 139 -1.92 -0.11 -11.28
N ASN A 140 -2.65 -1.11 -10.76
CA ASN A 140 -2.14 -2.48 -10.65
C ASN A 140 -1.98 -3.19 -11.99
N LEU A 141 -2.84 -2.92 -12.98
CA LEU A 141 -2.63 -3.37 -14.37
C LEU A 141 -1.32 -2.78 -14.92
N GLY A 142 -1.07 -1.50 -14.65
CA GLY A 142 0.20 -0.83 -14.98
C GLY A 142 1.41 -1.47 -14.28
N GLU A 143 1.30 -1.76 -12.97
CA GLU A 143 2.35 -2.44 -12.21
C GLU A 143 2.68 -3.82 -12.77
N ILE A 144 1.67 -4.62 -13.14
CA ILE A 144 1.89 -5.95 -13.70
C ILE A 144 2.67 -5.85 -15.01
N LYS A 145 2.25 -4.96 -15.92
CA LYS A 145 2.96 -4.71 -17.18
C LYS A 145 4.37 -4.17 -16.97
N PHE A 146 4.55 -3.32 -15.97
CA PHE A 146 5.87 -2.86 -15.56
C PHE A 146 6.77 -4.01 -15.10
N TYR A 147 6.26 -4.95 -14.30
CA TYR A 147 7.03 -6.14 -13.86
C TYR A 147 7.36 -7.09 -15.02
N GLU A 148 6.46 -7.24 -15.99
CA GLU A 148 6.71 -8.01 -17.22
C GLU A 148 7.78 -7.35 -18.11
N GLY A 149 7.97 -6.05 -17.94
CA GLY A 149 8.84 -5.20 -18.75
C GLY A 149 8.16 -4.65 -20.01
N ASP A 150 6.83 -4.74 -20.09
CA ASP A 150 6.02 -4.08 -21.12
C ASP A 150 5.72 -2.65 -20.68
N PHE A 151 6.71 -1.79 -20.86
CA PHE A 151 6.67 -0.42 -20.36
C PHE A 151 5.68 0.46 -21.12
N GLU A 152 5.44 0.18 -22.41
CA GLU A 152 4.43 0.84 -23.23
C GLU A 152 3.01 0.60 -22.68
N GLU A 153 2.65 -0.65 -22.41
CA GLU A 153 1.35 -0.97 -21.83
C GLU A 153 1.24 -0.42 -20.40
N ALA A 154 2.31 -0.50 -19.61
CA ALA A 154 2.35 0.09 -18.27
C ALA A 154 2.03 1.60 -18.30
N ILE A 155 2.68 2.35 -19.20
CA ILE A 155 2.40 3.78 -19.42
C ILE A 155 0.93 4.01 -19.77
N SER A 156 0.35 3.18 -20.65
CA SER A 156 -1.06 3.29 -21.04
C SER A 156 -1.98 3.20 -19.83
N TYR A 157 -1.81 2.17 -18.99
CA TYR A 157 -2.62 1.98 -17.78
C TYR A 157 -2.46 3.08 -16.74
N TYR A 158 -1.23 3.55 -16.46
CA TYR A 158 -1.03 4.68 -15.56
C TYR A 158 -1.67 5.97 -16.09
N ASN A 159 -1.65 6.21 -17.41
CA ASN A 159 -2.34 7.36 -17.98
C ASN A 159 -3.87 7.24 -17.87
N VAL A 160 -4.43 6.04 -18.00
CA VAL A 160 -5.88 5.82 -17.75
C VAL A 160 -6.21 6.12 -16.30
N ALA A 161 -5.45 5.58 -15.35
CA ALA A 161 -5.63 5.85 -13.92
C ALA A 161 -5.61 7.36 -13.61
N LEU A 162 -4.68 8.11 -14.22
CA LEU A 162 -4.57 9.56 -14.03
C LEU A 162 -5.65 10.37 -14.75
N ARG A 163 -6.08 9.93 -15.93
CA ARG A 163 -7.06 10.69 -16.74
C ARG A 163 -8.46 10.55 -16.16
N GLU A 164 -8.85 9.33 -15.81
CA GLU A 164 -10.18 9.02 -15.30
C GLU A 164 -10.30 9.31 -13.80
N TYR A 165 -9.22 9.15 -13.03
CA TYR A 165 -9.21 9.29 -11.57
C TYR A 165 -8.09 10.20 -11.06
N PRO A 166 -8.02 11.49 -11.48
CA PRO A 166 -6.89 12.38 -11.20
C PRO A 166 -6.75 12.83 -9.74
N ARG A 167 -7.74 12.58 -8.88
CA ARG A 167 -7.81 13.09 -7.50
C ARG A 167 -7.74 11.99 -6.43
N GLU A 168 -7.63 10.74 -6.86
CA GLU A 168 -7.53 9.59 -5.97
C GLU A 168 -6.07 9.35 -5.57
N ASP A 169 -5.87 8.67 -4.44
CA ASP A 169 -4.61 8.63 -3.69
C ASP A 169 -3.39 8.14 -4.49
N LEU A 170 -3.59 7.23 -5.46
CA LEU A 170 -2.51 6.64 -6.27
C LEU A 170 -2.11 7.51 -7.48
N ALA A 171 -2.64 8.74 -7.59
CA ALA A 171 -2.26 9.63 -8.69
C ALA A 171 -0.76 9.96 -8.63
N ASN A 172 -0.20 10.19 -7.44
CA ASN A 172 1.22 10.48 -7.30
C ASN A 172 2.07 9.26 -7.65
N ASP A 173 1.68 8.05 -7.22
CA ASP A 173 2.35 6.81 -7.59
C ASP A 173 2.37 6.58 -9.10
N CYS A 174 1.26 6.86 -9.79
CA CYS A 174 1.20 6.80 -11.26
C CYS A 174 2.19 7.79 -11.89
N ILE A 175 2.25 9.03 -11.39
CA ILE A 175 3.16 10.07 -11.89
C ILE A 175 4.61 9.64 -11.68
N GLU A 176 4.96 9.14 -10.49
CA GLU A 176 6.30 8.64 -10.18
C GLU A 176 6.72 7.52 -11.13
N ARG A 177 5.85 6.53 -11.35
CA ARG A 177 6.12 5.43 -12.30
C ARG A 177 6.28 5.94 -13.73
N LEU A 178 5.44 6.86 -14.18
CA LEU A 178 5.56 7.48 -15.49
C LEU A 178 6.88 8.27 -15.63
N MET A 179 7.29 9.01 -14.60
CA MET A 179 8.56 9.74 -14.60
C MET A 179 9.75 8.79 -14.67
N LEU A 180 9.74 7.70 -13.88
CA LEU A 180 10.78 6.68 -13.90
C LEU A 180 10.88 6.03 -15.29
N ILE A 181 9.77 5.54 -15.84
CA ILE A 181 9.78 4.82 -17.12
C ILE A 181 10.19 5.76 -18.27
N LYS A 182 9.54 6.93 -18.38
CA LYS A 182 9.82 7.87 -19.47
C LYS A 182 11.22 8.47 -19.35
N GLY A 183 11.68 8.78 -18.14
CA GLY A 183 13.02 9.29 -17.88
C GLY A 183 14.13 8.27 -18.14
N SER A 184 13.81 6.97 -18.03
CA SER A 184 14.76 5.89 -18.35
C SER A 184 14.83 5.55 -19.84
N LYS A 185 13.89 6.04 -20.67
CA LYS A 185 13.82 5.68 -22.09
C LYS A 185 15.01 6.26 -22.86
N ALA A 186 15.78 5.39 -23.52
CA ALA A 186 16.93 5.76 -24.34
C ALA A 186 16.61 5.56 -25.82
N GLY A 187 16.27 6.66 -26.50
CA GLY A 187 15.74 6.60 -27.87
C GLY A 187 14.37 5.92 -27.90
N GLU A 188 14.25 4.81 -28.63
CA GLU A 188 13.01 4.01 -28.71
C GLU A 188 13.03 2.74 -27.84
N THR A 189 14.04 2.60 -26.98
CA THR A 189 14.23 1.38 -26.18
C THR A 189 14.42 1.70 -24.70
N TYR A 190 14.13 0.73 -23.84
CA TYR A 190 14.41 0.82 -22.41
C TYR A 190 15.68 0.04 -22.05
N PRO A 191 16.48 0.56 -21.11
CA PRO A 191 17.66 -0.13 -20.63
C PRO A 191 17.28 -1.40 -19.85
N PRO A 192 18.09 -2.47 -19.90
CA PRO A 192 17.82 -3.71 -19.17
C PRO A 192 17.75 -3.50 -17.65
N GLU A 193 18.43 -2.47 -17.13
CA GLU A 193 18.38 -2.06 -15.73
C GLU A 193 16.97 -1.70 -15.26
N LEU A 194 16.11 -1.17 -16.15
CA LEU A 194 14.74 -0.83 -15.79
C LEU A 194 13.92 -2.08 -15.52
N LYS A 195 14.11 -3.14 -16.33
CA LYS A 195 13.46 -4.44 -16.12
C LYS A 195 13.97 -5.13 -14.86
N ARG A 196 15.27 -5.00 -14.55
CA ARG A 196 15.83 -5.50 -13.29
C ARG A 196 15.24 -4.75 -12.09
N LEU A 197 15.11 -3.43 -12.17
CA LEU A 197 14.45 -2.62 -11.15
C LEU A 197 12.98 -3.06 -10.96
N ALA A 198 12.26 -3.30 -12.05
CA ALA A 198 10.89 -3.80 -11.97
C ALA A 198 10.79 -5.15 -11.24
N GLY A 199 11.72 -6.08 -11.51
CA GLY A 199 11.84 -7.33 -10.77
C GLY A 199 12.14 -7.13 -9.28
N ALA A 200 13.04 -6.21 -8.94
CA ALA A 200 13.36 -5.88 -7.55
C ALA A 200 12.15 -5.30 -6.78
N ILE A 201 11.35 -4.45 -7.43
CA ILE A 201 10.10 -3.91 -6.88
C ILE A 201 9.05 -5.02 -6.70
N LEU A 202 8.97 -5.98 -7.61
CA LEU A 202 8.09 -7.14 -7.44
C LEU A 202 8.51 -8.00 -6.24
N LEU A 203 9.82 -8.25 -6.06
CA LEU A 203 10.33 -8.95 -4.88
C LEU A 203 9.98 -8.20 -3.59
N GLU A 204 10.14 -6.87 -3.57
CA GLU A 204 9.75 -6.03 -2.44
C GLU A 204 8.24 -6.19 -2.16
N ARG A 205 7.41 -6.13 -3.21
CA ARG A 205 5.96 -6.31 -3.09
C ARG A 205 5.58 -7.69 -2.57
N GLN A 206 6.32 -8.74 -2.93
CA GLN A 206 6.15 -10.12 -2.46
C GLN A 206 6.69 -10.36 -1.04
N GLY A 207 7.31 -9.35 -0.43
CA GLY A 207 7.91 -9.43 0.90
C GLY A 207 9.32 -10.05 0.92
N ASP A 208 9.91 -10.38 -0.23
CA ASP A 208 11.31 -10.78 -0.33
C ASP A 208 12.22 -9.54 -0.30
N LEU A 209 12.33 -8.97 0.90
CA LEU A 209 13.12 -7.76 1.15
C LEU A 209 14.63 -8.00 0.97
N ASP A 210 15.11 -9.23 1.20
CA ASP A 210 16.53 -9.57 1.03
C ASP A 210 16.89 -9.60 -0.45
N GLY A 211 16.07 -10.27 -1.28
CA GLY A 211 16.22 -10.29 -2.73
C GLY A 211 16.10 -8.89 -3.34
N ALA A 212 15.08 -8.13 -2.93
CA ALA A 212 14.88 -6.75 -3.39
C ALA A 212 16.07 -5.84 -3.04
N MET A 213 16.54 -5.89 -1.79
CA MET A 213 17.68 -5.08 -1.33
C MET A 213 18.96 -5.43 -2.08
N SER A 214 19.22 -6.71 -2.33
CA SER A 214 20.39 -7.14 -3.11
C SER A 214 20.40 -6.52 -4.51
N GLU A 215 19.25 -6.52 -5.20
CA GLU A 215 19.13 -5.91 -6.52
C GLU A 215 19.24 -4.38 -6.47
N TYR A 216 18.60 -3.71 -5.50
CA TYR A 216 18.72 -2.25 -5.37
C TYR A 216 20.16 -1.79 -5.14
N VAL A 217 20.91 -2.46 -4.26
CA VAL A 217 22.31 -2.15 -4.02
C VAL A 217 23.13 -2.37 -5.29
N ALA A 218 22.95 -3.50 -5.97
CA ALA A 218 23.68 -3.80 -7.20
C ALA A 218 23.39 -2.77 -8.31
N LEU A 219 22.11 -2.46 -8.55
CA LEU A 219 21.70 -1.47 -9.56
C LEU A 219 22.17 -0.06 -9.20
N SER A 220 22.18 0.33 -7.92
CA SER A 220 22.66 1.66 -7.52
C SER A 220 24.13 1.94 -7.87
N GLN A 221 24.94 0.88 -8.05
CA GLN A 221 26.35 0.98 -8.43
C GLN A 221 26.57 1.08 -9.94
N THR A 222 25.67 0.52 -10.76
CA THR A 222 25.85 0.39 -12.21
C THR A 222 24.89 1.22 -13.04
N ALA A 223 23.68 1.45 -12.55
CA ALA A 223 22.65 2.18 -13.26
C ALA A 223 22.92 3.69 -13.25
N ILE A 224 22.31 4.38 -14.21
CA ILE A 224 22.28 5.84 -14.31
C ILE A 224 20.90 6.37 -13.88
N GLU A 225 20.78 7.69 -13.79
CA GLU A 225 19.50 8.34 -13.50
C GLU A 225 18.45 8.06 -14.60
N PRO A 226 17.16 7.90 -14.24
CA PRO A 226 16.57 7.99 -12.89
C PRO A 226 16.58 6.67 -12.09
N ILE A 227 17.00 5.56 -12.70
CA ILE A 227 16.97 4.21 -12.10
C ILE A 227 17.82 4.15 -10.84
N LYS A 228 19.00 4.76 -10.87
CA LYS A 228 19.92 4.80 -9.72
C LYS A 228 19.29 5.42 -8.50
N VAL A 229 18.69 6.62 -8.62
CA VAL A 229 18.03 7.29 -7.50
C VAL A 229 16.86 6.47 -6.97
N GLU A 230 16.06 5.86 -7.84
CA GLU A 230 14.94 5.02 -7.38
C GLU A 230 15.43 3.81 -6.55
N CYS A 231 16.52 3.17 -6.97
CA CYS A 231 17.14 2.08 -6.20
C CYS A 231 17.62 2.56 -4.82
N LEU A 232 18.32 3.70 -4.77
CA LEU A 232 18.80 4.28 -3.52
C LEU A 232 17.64 4.65 -2.59
N ARG A 233 16.57 5.23 -3.14
CA ARG A 233 15.40 5.65 -2.37
C ARG A 233 14.72 4.45 -1.72
N ARG A 234 14.44 3.40 -2.50
CA ARG A 234 13.82 2.17 -1.98
C ARG A 234 14.70 1.45 -0.96
N ALA A 235 16.00 1.35 -1.22
CA ALA A 235 16.94 0.79 -0.24
C ALA A 235 16.93 1.58 1.08
N ALA A 236 16.96 2.91 1.02
CA ALA A 236 16.91 3.76 2.20
C ALA A 236 15.59 3.63 2.98
N GLU A 237 14.46 3.52 2.28
CA GLU A 237 13.14 3.26 2.89
C GLU A 237 13.09 1.92 3.61
N ILE A 238 13.63 0.86 3.00
CA ILE A 238 13.72 -0.46 3.64
C ILE A 238 14.64 -0.38 4.86
N TYR A 239 15.81 0.27 4.77
CA TYR A 239 16.69 0.45 5.93
C TYR A 239 15.99 1.19 7.08
N ARG A 240 15.22 2.25 6.79
CA ARG A 240 14.45 2.99 7.78
C ARG A 240 13.39 2.11 8.43
N LYS A 241 12.62 1.34 7.65
CA LYS A 241 11.59 0.39 8.16
C LYS A 241 12.22 -0.70 9.06
N LEU A 242 13.44 -1.13 8.77
CA LEU A 242 14.19 -2.10 9.58
C LEU A 242 14.90 -1.47 10.80
N GLY A 243 14.77 -0.16 11.04
CA GLY A 243 15.44 0.54 12.13
C GLY A 243 16.95 0.73 11.95
N LYS A 244 17.48 0.45 10.75
CA LYS A 244 18.89 0.67 10.39
C LYS A 244 19.11 2.13 9.99
N HIS A 245 18.88 3.03 10.94
CA HIS A 245 18.79 4.47 10.70
C HIS A 245 20.08 5.07 10.14
N GLU A 246 21.25 4.63 10.58
CA GLU A 246 22.54 5.12 10.05
C GLU A 246 22.68 4.81 8.56
N LEU A 247 22.39 3.57 8.15
CA LEU A 247 22.44 3.16 6.74
C LEU A 247 21.38 3.89 5.91
N ALA A 248 20.18 4.10 6.46
CA ALA A 248 19.14 4.87 5.80
C ALA A 248 19.59 6.31 5.55
N ILE A 249 20.17 6.97 6.56
CA ILE A 249 20.71 8.34 6.44
C ILE A 249 21.83 8.39 5.40
N GLU A 250 22.80 7.49 5.46
CA GLU A 250 23.90 7.43 4.49
C GLU A 250 23.37 7.26 3.06
N THR A 251 22.39 6.39 2.87
CA THR A 251 21.80 6.12 1.55
C THR A 251 20.98 7.31 1.03
N TYR A 252 20.14 7.93 1.87
CA TYR A 252 19.42 9.14 1.47
C TYR A 252 20.35 10.32 1.19
N ARG A 253 21.47 10.43 1.91
CA ARG A 253 22.50 11.45 1.65
C ARG A 253 23.14 11.29 0.27
N LEU A 254 23.31 10.07 -0.24
CA LEU A 254 23.77 9.87 -1.62
C LEU A 254 22.83 10.51 -2.66
N ILE A 255 21.53 10.57 -2.38
CA ILE A 255 20.53 11.24 -3.22
C ILE A 255 20.56 12.75 -2.96
N GLY A 256 20.41 13.16 -1.69
CA GLY A 256 20.30 14.55 -1.29
C GLY A 256 21.53 15.40 -1.58
N ASP A 257 22.73 14.80 -1.52
CA ASP A 257 24.00 15.50 -1.77
C ASP A 257 24.35 15.51 -3.27
N SER A 258 23.72 14.65 -4.09
CA SER A 258 23.79 14.76 -5.54
C SER A 258 23.01 16.00 -5.98
N LEU A 259 23.74 17.01 -6.47
CA LEU A 259 23.14 18.27 -6.92
C LEU A 259 22.36 18.02 -8.23
N GLU A 260 21.10 18.46 -8.26
CA GLU A 260 20.17 18.50 -9.42
C GLU A 260 19.26 17.29 -9.70
N THR A 261 18.92 16.46 -8.71
CA THR A 261 17.78 15.52 -8.86
C THR A 261 16.50 16.10 -8.26
N TYR A 262 15.34 15.86 -8.90
CA TYR A 262 14.02 16.20 -8.36
C TYR A 262 13.78 15.59 -6.96
N PHE A 263 14.46 14.48 -6.66
CA PHE A 263 14.32 13.74 -5.40
C PHE A 263 15.22 14.24 -4.26
N ALA A 264 16.20 15.10 -4.53
CA ALA A 264 17.15 15.57 -3.52
C ALA A 264 16.48 16.28 -2.31
N PRO A 265 15.46 17.16 -2.49
CA PRO A 265 14.77 17.77 -1.35
C PRO A 265 14.10 16.73 -0.45
N SER A 266 13.32 15.80 -1.02
CA SER A 266 12.60 14.77 -0.25
C SER A 266 13.56 13.81 0.47
N ALA A 267 14.73 13.52 -0.11
CA ALA A 267 15.74 12.70 0.53
C ALA A 267 16.37 13.40 1.75
N LEU A 268 16.70 14.69 1.63
CA LEU A 268 17.20 15.48 2.78
C LEU A 268 16.14 15.63 3.87
N GLU A 269 14.88 15.78 3.48
CA GLU A 269 13.77 15.81 4.42
C GLU A 269 13.68 14.49 5.21
N ALA A 270 13.76 13.34 4.52
CA ALA A 270 13.78 12.04 5.17
C ALA A 270 14.96 11.88 6.15
N VAL A 271 16.15 12.41 5.82
CA VAL A 271 17.31 12.42 6.74
C VAL A 271 17.00 13.25 7.99
N GLY A 272 16.43 14.45 7.82
CA GLY A 272 16.04 15.32 8.93
C GLY A 272 15.00 14.66 9.84
N ASP A 273 14.00 14.00 9.24
CA ASP A 273 12.97 13.25 9.96
C ASP A 273 13.54 12.10 10.77
N ILE A 274 14.47 11.32 10.20
CA ILE A 274 15.15 10.23 10.94
C ILE A 274 15.92 10.80 12.14
N TYR A 275 16.65 11.90 11.97
CA TYR A 275 17.34 12.53 13.11
C TYR A 275 16.37 13.04 14.18
N ALA A 276 15.20 13.55 13.79
CA ALA A 276 14.17 14.01 14.72
C ALA A 276 13.56 12.83 15.50
N GLU A 277 13.27 11.71 14.83
CA GLU A 277 12.80 10.46 15.44
C GLU A 277 13.80 9.90 16.46
N LEU A 278 15.10 10.03 16.18
CA LEU A 278 16.18 9.64 17.09
C LEU A 278 16.44 10.63 18.23
N GLY A 279 15.68 11.72 18.33
CA GLY A 279 15.87 12.78 19.33
C GLY A 279 17.14 13.63 19.11
N GLN A 280 17.79 13.50 17.96
CA GLN A 280 18.99 14.26 17.60
C GLN A 280 18.61 15.63 17.01
N THR A 281 17.91 16.44 17.81
CA THR A 281 17.27 17.69 17.38
C THR A 281 18.19 18.65 16.64
N GLU A 282 19.43 18.84 17.11
CA GLU A 282 20.36 19.78 16.48
C GLU A 282 20.83 19.29 15.10
N LYS A 283 21.00 17.97 14.92
CA LYS A 283 21.30 17.41 13.59
C LYS A 283 20.10 17.53 12.66
N ALA A 284 18.89 17.23 13.15
CA ALA A 284 17.67 17.37 12.37
C ALA A 284 17.49 18.80 11.85
N LYS A 285 17.62 19.81 12.74
CA LYS A 285 17.59 21.23 12.36
C LYS A 285 18.64 21.58 11.32
N ALA A 286 19.89 21.13 11.50
CA ALA A 286 20.95 21.40 10.54
C ALA A 286 20.63 20.86 9.13
N VAL A 287 20.06 19.65 9.03
CA VAL A 287 19.66 19.09 7.74
C VAL A 287 18.47 19.84 7.13
N PHE A 288 17.48 20.22 7.93
CA PHE A 288 16.36 21.01 7.45
C PHE A 288 16.77 22.41 6.97
N GLU A 289 17.70 23.07 7.67
CA GLU A 289 18.27 24.35 7.27
C GLU A 289 19.06 24.23 5.95
N GLU A 290 19.84 23.15 5.80
CA GLU A 290 20.55 22.81 4.57
C GLU A 290 19.56 22.64 3.39
N LEU A 291 18.48 21.89 3.61
CA LEU A 291 17.42 21.68 2.62
C LEU A 291 16.79 23.00 2.19
N ILE A 292 16.44 23.88 3.14
CA ILE A 292 15.83 25.18 2.84
C ILE A 292 16.80 26.07 2.06
N LEU A 293 18.08 26.04 2.40
CA LEU A 293 19.10 26.85 1.73
C LEU A 293 19.34 26.38 0.29
N ARG A 294 19.41 25.07 0.07
CA ARG A 294 19.71 24.48 -1.24
C ARG A 294 18.50 24.43 -2.16
N PHE A 295 17.29 24.26 -1.62
CA PHE A 295 16.06 24.05 -2.36
C PHE A 295 14.90 24.94 -1.88
N PRO A 296 15.06 26.27 -1.88
CA PRO A 296 14.14 27.20 -1.20
C PRO A 296 12.70 27.16 -1.72
N GLU A 297 12.49 26.80 -2.99
CA GLU A 297 11.18 26.74 -3.67
C GLU A 297 10.55 25.34 -3.65
N SER A 298 11.20 24.35 -3.03
CA SER A 298 10.65 22.99 -2.94
C SER A 298 9.52 22.90 -1.91
N VAL A 299 8.56 21.99 -2.12
CA VAL A 299 7.51 21.68 -1.13
C VAL A 299 8.14 21.25 0.21
N ALA A 300 9.16 20.40 0.14
CA ALA A 300 9.95 19.95 1.28
C ALA A 300 10.57 21.11 2.08
N ALA A 301 10.95 22.22 1.45
CA ALA A 301 11.46 23.39 2.17
C ALA A 301 10.39 24.08 3.02
N GLY A 302 9.14 24.10 2.53
CA GLY A 302 8.00 24.56 3.32
C GLY A 302 7.75 23.68 4.55
N GLU A 303 7.85 22.36 4.39
CA GLU A 303 7.68 21.38 5.48
C GLU A 303 8.83 21.43 6.48
N ALA A 304 10.07 21.48 6.01
CA ALA A 304 11.27 21.62 6.82
C ALA A 304 11.20 22.85 7.75
N ARG A 305 10.69 24.00 7.27
CA ARG A 305 10.47 25.20 8.11
C ARG A 305 9.51 24.91 9.26
N ARG A 306 8.37 24.25 8.98
CA ARG A 306 7.39 23.88 10.01
C ARG A 306 7.98 22.90 11.02
N LYS A 307 8.74 21.90 10.55
CA LYS A 307 9.42 20.90 11.40
C LYS A 307 10.45 21.54 12.32
N ILE A 308 11.25 22.49 11.83
CA ILE A 308 12.19 23.27 12.66
C ILE A 308 11.45 24.00 13.80
N ASP A 309 10.33 24.65 13.50
CA ASP A 309 9.58 25.41 14.51
C ASP A 309 8.95 24.50 15.57
N LEU A 310 8.46 23.32 15.18
CA LEU A 310 8.00 22.29 16.12
C LEU A 310 9.13 21.81 17.04
N LEU A 311 10.32 21.56 16.48
CA LEU A 311 11.49 21.14 17.24
C LEU A 311 11.99 22.19 18.24
N LYS A 312 11.80 23.49 17.97
CA LYS A 312 12.11 24.57 18.92
C LYS A 312 11.18 24.56 20.14
N ASN A 313 9.90 24.26 19.91
CA ASN A 313 8.87 24.26 20.96
C ASN A 313 8.93 23.03 21.89
N LEU A 314 9.64 21.98 21.49
CA LEU A 314 9.84 20.75 22.28
C LEU A 314 11.01 20.86 23.28
N GLN A 315 11.89 21.85 23.14
CA GLN A 315 12.87 22.15 24.18
C GLN A 315 12.16 22.97 25.26
N PRO A 316 12.14 22.53 26.54
CA PRO A 316 11.61 23.38 27.59
C PRO A 316 12.43 24.66 27.56
N THR A 317 11.75 25.80 27.47
CA THR A 317 12.36 27.11 27.68
C THR A 317 13.08 27.05 29.01
N GLY A 318 14.40 26.88 28.97
CA GLY A 318 15.22 26.79 30.16
C GLY A 318 15.16 28.10 30.91
N SER A 319 14.72 28.04 32.16
CA SER A 319 15.10 28.98 33.21
C SER A 319 15.19 28.22 34.52
#